data_AF-A0A0M1JBV6-F1
#
_entry.id   AF-A0A0M1JBV6-F1
#
_cell.length_a   1.000
_cell.length_b   1.000
_cell.length_c   1.000
_cell.angle_alpha   90.00
_cell.angle_beta   90.00
_cell.angle_gamma   90.00
#
_symmetry.space_group_name_H-M   'P 1'
#
loop_
_entity.id
_entity.type
_entity.pdbx_description
1 polymer ?
#
loop_
_entity_poly.entity_id
_entity_poly.type
_entity_poly.pdbx_seq_one_letter_code
_entity_poly.pdbx_strand_id
1 'polypeptide(L)'
;MLVLLPVASYADESELERTLDLASSSVFYSLRSKIPQQSKPNIAFANFYAAKSKHECRPLTEFLADALSEQFVVLNNNQSAPFRVVPRSVLGAVEDECSYGSKDSACDHSSLVTAADILVTAEWKDNGSISIYAIHMDTPSHSGTETLYQTTIKIGLEDLAPDLYQCWTGRAKYAAPKPPESAGTIKPPGSGSNVPPWGEEPRPPRNEEPPSPTSTVRAWHGTAADVASEITDKIFVTIDSKGPQLQLLAKFDGTTMFGTIEGFGNTTICGPKDTIRCYDFTGTMYPNDVAVSNATNPHATVHLTHSASFGGTFLVAGTFEIGPSPGHPQGQKGKLRLELADSTTAERYKLGMLVRMQRYPAALELCQIMAERTENRKTAGFHRDCGTAHAGLQHYPEAVTSLLQATKLEPENIENWNDICVYQTLQGAFTAAQSSCRKGYDLDNQQYPLMVNLANAYLLAGDYNIALEWYRKAVPLIPSREALESGPLADLAGFVAKDWQVADCKKARAWLLQAFEAR
;
A
#
# COMPACT_ATOMS: atom_id res chain seq x y z
N MET A 1 -12.63 -14.51 42.25
CA MET A 1 -12.31 -15.87 41.76
C MET A 1 -11.59 -15.69 40.44
N LEU A 2 -10.26 -15.75 40.43
CA LEU A 2 -9.49 -15.72 39.18
C LEU A 2 -9.60 -17.09 38.52
N VAL A 3 -9.79 -17.11 37.21
CA VAL A 3 -9.45 -18.27 36.37
C VAL A 3 -8.43 -17.76 35.36
N LEU A 4 -7.17 -18.05 35.64
CA LEU A 4 -6.10 -17.97 34.64
C LEU A 4 -6.30 -19.15 33.68
N LEU A 5 -6.55 -18.85 32.42
CA LEU A 5 -6.36 -19.83 31.34
C LEU A 5 -4.90 -19.76 30.87
N PRO A 6 -4.32 -20.90 30.45
CA PRO A 6 -2.88 -21.02 30.33
C PRO A 6 -2.34 -20.18 29.17
N VAL A 7 -1.18 -19.55 29.41
CA VAL A 7 -0.31 -19.08 28.34
C VAL A 7 0.15 -20.31 27.57
N ALA A 8 -0.35 -20.50 26.35
CA ALA A 8 0.28 -21.40 25.40
C ALA A 8 1.67 -20.83 25.08
N SER A 9 2.71 -21.60 25.35
CA SER A 9 4.08 -21.22 25.04
C SER A 9 4.26 -21.09 23.53
N TYR A 10 4.56 -19.88 23.05
CA TYR A 10 5.18 -19.71 21.74
C TYR A 10 6.51 -20.47 21.74
N ALA A 11 6.65 -21.42 20.83
CA ALA A 11 7.89 -22.08 20.49
C ALA A 11 8.15 -21.80 19.00
N ASP A 12 9.14 -20.94 18.75
CA ASP A 12 9.90 -20.71 17.53
C ASP A 12 9.26 -20.93 16.13
N GLU A 13 8.55 -19.92 15.63
CA GLU A 13 8.73 -19.52 14.21
C GLU A 13 10.17 -19.03 13.93
N SER A 14 10.94 -18.68 14.98
CA SER A 14 12.28 -18.09 14.84
C SER A 14 13.36 -19.07 14.40
N GLU A 15 13.26 -20.37 14.70
CA GLU A 15 14.37 -21.32 14.46
C GLU A 15 14.46 -21.75 12.99
N LEU A 16 13.33 -21.86 12.28
CA LEU A 16 13.30 -22.08 10.83
C LEU A 16 13.92 -20.90 10.07
N GLU A 17 13.45 -19.68 10.35
CA GLU A 17 13.99 -18.46 9.73
C GLU A 17 15.49 -18.28 10.05
N ARG A 18 15.87 -18.44 11.32
CA ARG A 18 17.28 -18.34 11.77
C ARG A 18 18.17 -19.41 11.12
N THR A 19 17.65 -20.62 10.90
CA THR A 19 18.38 -21.68 10.20
C THR A 19 18.60 -21.35 8.73
N LEU A 20 17.60 -20.76 8.06
CA LEU A 20 17.71 -20.34 6.66
C LEU A 20 18.62 -19.11 6.49
N ASP A 21 18.56 -18.12 7.38
CA ASP A 21 19.50 -16.99 7.41
C ASP A 21 20.96 -17.44 7.62
N LEU A 22 21.20 -18.33 8.61
CA LEU A 22 22.53 -18.91 8.83
C LEU A 22 23.04 -19.68 7.59
N ALA A 23 22.15 -20.37 6.88
CA ALA A 23 22.47 -21.07 5.65
C ALA A 23 22.88 -20.09 4.53
N SER A 24 22.05 -19.07 4.26
CA SER A 24 22.34 -18.04 3.24
C SER A 24 23.58 -17.23 3.55
N SER A 25 23.79 -16.87 4.82
CA SER A 25 25.03 -16.26 5.31
C SER A 25 26.25 -17.14 5.02
N SER A 26 26.17 -18.44 5.32
CA SER A 26 27.27 -19.38 5.09
C SER A 26 27.58 -19.57 3.59
N VAL A 27 26.55 -19.64 2.73
CA VAL A 27 26.70 -19.66 1.26
C VAL A 27 27.38 -18.36 0.79
N PHE A 28 26.88 -17.20 1.21
CA PHE A 28 27.35 -15.87 0.79
C PHE A 28 28.84 -15.64 1.09
N TYR A 29 29.26 -15.83 2.35
CA TYR A 29 30.66 -15.61 2.73
C TYR A 29 31.62 -16.64 2.11
N SER A 30 31.16 -17.88 1.92
CA SER A 30 31.97 -18.93 1.28
C SER A 30 32.18 -18.65 -0.20
N LEU A 31 31.15 -18.23 -0.93
CA LEU A 31 31.29 -17.79 -2.32
C LEU A 31 32.17 -16.55 -2.43
N ARG A 32 31.97 -15.55 -1.56
CA ARG A 32 32.76 -14.29 -1.54
C ARG A 32 34.25 -14.50 -1.27
N SER A 33 34.64 -15.56 -0.56
CA SER A 33 36.05 -15.90 -0.32
C SER A 33 36.70 -16.68 -1.47
N LYS A 34 35.91 -17.34 -2.33
CA LYS A 34 36.39 -18.16 -3.45
C LYS A 34 36.37 -17.45 -4.81
N ILE A 35 35.50 -16.46 -4.98
CA ILE A 35 35.33 -15.73 -6.24
C ILE A 35 36.23 -14.48 -6.24
N PRO A 36 37.01 -14.21 -7.31
CA PRO A 36 37.83 -13.01 -7.41
C PRO A 36 37.02 -11.71 -7.26
N GLN A 37 37.53 -10.73 -6.51
CA GLN A 37 36.82 -9.47 -6.24
C GLN A 37 36.49 -8.60 -7.47
N GLN A 38 37.08 -8.91 -8.64
CA GLN A 38 36.84 -8.18 -9.89
C GLN A 38 35.76 -8.84 -10.79
N SER A 39 35.44 -10.13 -10.59
CA SER A 39 34.34 -10.79 -11.29
C SER A 39 33.00 -10.48 -10.62
N LYS A 40 31.96 -10.22 -11.43
CA LYS A 40 30.58 -10.02 -10.97
C LYS A 40 29.64 -11.10 -11.50
N PRO A 41 29.78 -12.36 -11.06
CA PRO A 41 28.98 -13.46 -11.59
C PRO A 41 27.50 -13.30 -11.26
N ASN A 42 26.68 -13.81 -12.18
CA ASN A 42 25.26 -14.06 -12.03
C ASN A 42 25.06 -15.31 -11.16
N ILE A 43 24.33 -15.19 -10.05
CA ILE A 43 24.04 -16.27 -9.11
C ILE A 43 22.55 -16.57 -9.10
N ALA A 44 22.17 -17.83 -9.33
CA ALA A 44 20.78 -18.30 -9.34
C ALA A 44 20.51 -19.29 -8.19
N PHE A 45 19.30 -19.25 -7.62
CA PHE A 45 18.79 -20.22 -6.65
C PHE A 45 17.66 -21.02 -7.29
N ALA A 46 17.89 -22.30 -7.59
CA ALA A 46 16.93 -23.15 -8.31
C ALA A 46 17.21 -24.64 -8.10
N ASN A 47 16.29 -25.49 -8.59
CA ASN A 47 16.47 -26.95 -8.61
C ASN A 47 16.78 -27.53 -7.22
N PHE A 48 15.87 -27.31 -6.27
CA PHE A 48 15.88 -28.00 -4.97
C PHE A 48 15.08 -29.31 -5.11
N TYR A 49 15.61 -30.45 -4.67
CA TYR A 49 14.99 -31.76 -4.91
C TYR A 49 15.13 -32.77 -3.76
N ALA A 50 14.29 -33.81 -3.78
CA ALA A 50 14.28 -34.88 -2.79
C ALA A 50 15.31 -35.99 -3.08
N ALA A 51 16.18 -36.29 -2.11
CA ALA A 51 17.29 -37.25 -2.20
C ALA A 51 16.87 -38.67 -2.65
N LYS A 52 15.86 -39.24 -1.97
CA LYS A 52 15.48 -40.65 -2.13
C LYS A 52 14.34 -40.85 -3.12
N SER A 53 13.33 -40.01 -3.04
CA SER A 53 12.04 -40.26 -3.67
C SER A 53 12.01 -39.80 -5.13
N LYS A 54 12.87 -38.85 -5.52
CA LYS A 54 12.74 -38.09 -6.78
C LYS A 54 11.30 -37.60 -6.99
N HIS A 55 10.60 -37.26 -5.91
CA HIS A 55 9.23 -36.78 -5.97
C HIS A 55 9.22 -35.27 -6.21
N GLU A 56 8.42 -34.86 -7.19
CA GLU A 56 8.23 -33.47 -7.58
C GLU A 56 7.30 -32.78 -6.58
N CYS A 57 7.87 -32.16 -5.53
CA CYS A 57 7.13 -31.14 -4.78
C CYS A 57 7.62 -29.73 -5.15
N ARG A 58 7.03 -29.21 -6.22
CA ARG A 58 7.24 -27.84 -6.69
C ARG A 58 7.03 -26.78 -5.58
N PRO A 59 5.97 -26.81 -4.74
CA PRO A 59 5.82 -25.86 -3.64
C PRO A 59 6.99 -25.81 -2.65
N LEU A 60 7.57 -26.97 -2.33
CA LEU A 60 8.71 -27.06 -1.40
C LEU A 60 10.03 -26.62 -2.08
N THR A 61 10.22 -27.01 -3.35
CA THR A 61 11.33 -26.53 -4.18
C THR A 61 11.33 -25.00 -4.29
N GLU A 62 10.15 -24.40 -4.53
CA GLU A 62 9.95 -22.96 -4.63
C GLU A 62 10.23 -22.28 -3.28
N PHE A 63 9.57 -22.73 -2.19
CA PHE A 63 9.76 -22.19 -0.85
C PHE A 63 11.25 -22.14 -0.42
N LEU A 64 11.99 -23.24 -0.58
CA LEU A 64 13.39 -23.32 -0.16
C LEU A 64 14.31 -22.44 -1.02
N ALA A 65 14.05 -22.36 -2.33
CA ALA A 65 14.84 -21.54 -3.23
C ALA A 65 14.61 -20.04 -3.01
N ASP A 66 13.35 -19.62 -2.83
CA ASP A 66 13.00 -18.23 -2.57
C ASP A 66 13.52 -17.77 -1.19
N ALA A 67 13.26 -18.53 -0.12
CA ALA A 67 13.69 -18.14 1.23
C ALA A 67 15.21 -17.96 1.35
N LEU A 68 16.00 -18.84 0.71
CA LEU A 68 17.47 -18.69 0.70
C LEU A 68 17.92 -17.51 -0.18
N SER A 69 17.26 -17.32 -1.33
CA SER A 69 17.55 -16.22 -2.27
C SER A 69 17.28 -14.85 -1.66
N GLU A 70 16.14 -14.66 -0.97
CA GLU A 70 15.78 -13.39 -0.33
C GLU A 70 16.81 -12.96 0.72
N GLN A 71 17.21 -13.86 1.62
CA GLN A 71 18.24 -13.57 2.62
C GLN A 71 19.61 -13.27 1.96
N PHE A 72 19.95 -13.98 0.88
CA PHE A 72 21.17 -13.71 0.11
C PHE A 72 21.14 -12.32 -0.55
N VAL A 73 20.00 -11.85 -1.06
CA VAL A 73 19.84 -10.49 -1.61
C VAL A 73 20.05 -9.43 -0.54
N VAL A 74 19.51 -9.62 0.67
CA VAL A 74 19.70 -8.70 1.81
C VAL A 74 21.18 -8.59 2.16
N LEU A 75 21.89 -9.72 2.28
CA LEU A 75 23.33 -9.76 2.54
C LEU A 75 24.16 -9.11 1.43
N ASN A 76 23.77 -9.31 0.17
CA ASN A 76 24.45 -8.71 -0.98
C ASN A 76 24.30 -7.18 -0.99
N ASN A 77 23.09 -6.66 -0.72
CA ASN A 77 22.79 -5.22 -0.72
C ASN A 77 23.43 -4.47 0.47
N ASN A 78 23.51 -5.09 1.65
CA ASN A 78 24.14 -4.51 2.85
C ASN A 78 25.67 -4.57 2.82
N GLN A 79 26.25 -5.09 1.74
CA GLN A 79 27.68 -5.14 1.49
C GLN A 79 27.97 -4.42 0.17
N SER A 80 29.24 -4.12 -0.12
CA SER A 80 29.66 -3.67 -1.46
C SER A 80 29.58 -4.84 -2.45
N ALA A 81 28.37 -5.13 -2.92
CA ALA A 81 27.94 -6.31 -3.67
C ALA A 81 28.91 -6.75 -4.80
N PRO A 82 29.57 -7.92 -4.65
CA PRO A 82 30.36 -8.52 -5.73
C PRO A 82 29.53 -9.41 -6.66
N PHE A 83 28.23 -9.65 -6.40
CA PHE A 83 27.40 -10.59 -7.16
C PHE A 83 26.17 -9.95 -7.79
N ARG A 84 25.74 -10.52 -8.92
CA ARG A 84 24.44 -10.24 -9.56
C ARG A 84 23.49 -11.37 -9.21
N VAL A 85 22.45 -11.13 -8.41
CA VAL A 85 21.47 -12.18 -8.09
C VAL A 85 20.44 -12.26 -9.22
N VAL A 86 20.22 -13.47 -9.73
CA VAL A 86 19.22 -13.79 -10.75
C VAL A 86 17.90 -14.09 -10.04
N PRO A 87 16.83 -13.28 -10.23
CA PRO A 87 15.55 -13.52 -9.57
C PRO A 87 14.91 -14.84 -10.00
N ARG A 88 14.26 -15.56 -9.07
CA ARG A 88 13.57 -16.82 -9.36
C ARG A 88 12.50 -16.70 -10.46
N SER A 89 11.87 -15.53 -10.59
CA SER A 89 10.93 -15.22 -11.69
C SER A 89 11.55 -15.28 -13.09
N VAL A 90 12.88 -15.15 -13.21
CA VAL A 90 13.63 -15.38 -14.47
C VAL A 90 13.83 -16.87 -14.72
N LEU A 91 14.03 -17.64 -13.64
CA LEU A 91 14.31 -19.07 -13.67
C LEU A 91 13.05 -19.93 -13.84
N GLY A 92 11.87 -19.42 -13.47
CA GLY A 92 10.62 -20.20 -13.51
C GLY A 92 10.29 -20.81 -14.88
N ALA A 93 10.59 -20.12 -15.98
CA ALA A 93 10.42 -20.68 -17.33
C ALA A 93 11.41 -21.81 -17.64
N VAL A 94 12.59 -21.81 -17.02
CA VAL A 94 13.60 -22.87 -17.14
C VAL A 94 13.28 -24.04 -16.22
N GLU A 95 12.77 -23.77 -15.02
CA GLU A 95 12.31 -24.81 -14.07
C GLU A 95 11.04 -25.52 -14.55
N ASP A 96 10.17 -24.86 -15.32
CA ASP A 96 9.04 -25.47 -16.03
C ASP A 96 9.50 -26.46 -17.13
N GLU A 97 10.70 -26.26 -17.70
CA GLU A 97 11.30 -27.14 -18.70
C GLU A 97 12.15 -28.26 -18.08
N CYS A 98 12.43 -28.20 -16.77
CA CYS A 98 13.18 -29.21 -16.03
C CYS A 98 12.28 -30.39 -15.60
N SER A 99 12.57 -31.61 -16.08
CA SER A 99 11.90 -32.83 -15.60
C SER A 99 12.57 -33.37 -14.33
N TYR A 100 11.85 -33.39 -13.20
CA TYR A 100 12.40 -33.70 -11.87
C TYR A 100 12.11 -35.15 -11.42
N GLY A 101 12.16 -36.13 -12.33
CA GLY A 101 11.52 -37.44 -12.09
C GLY A 101 12.26 -38.74 -12.47
N SER A 102 13.47 -38.75 -13.03
CA SER A 102 14.15 -40.03 -13.37
C SER A 102 15.68 -40.02 -13.27
N LYS A 103 16.37 -41.06 -13.76
CA LYS A 103 17.85 -41.15 -13.69
C LYS A 103 18.56 -40.07 -14.50
N ASP A 104 17.89 -39.53 -15.51
CA ASP A 104 18.32 -38.37 -16.28
C ASP A 104 17.44 -37.17 -15.90
N SER A 105 17.58 -36.68 -14.67
CA SER A 105 16.95 -35.43 -14.20
C SER A 105 17.69 -34.23 -14.82
N ALA A 106 17.54 -34.10 -16.14
CA ALA A 106 18.11 -33.03 -16.93
C ALA A 106 17.12 -31.86 -17.02
N CYS A 107 17.35 -30.83 -16.19
CA CYS A 107 17.44 -29.52 -16.82
C CYS A 107 18.56 -29.64 -17.86
N ASP A 108 18.34 -29.30 -19.12
CA ASP A 108 19.50 -29.04 -19.97
C ASP A 108 20.23 -27.85 -19.34
N HIS A 109 21.47 -28.10 -18.91
CA HIS A 109 22.28 -27.07 -18.27
C HIS A 109 22.37 -25.81 -19.15
N SER A 110 22.26 -25.92 -20.49
CA SER A 110 22.30 -24.78 -21.42
C SER A 110 21.40 -23.59 -21.02
N SER A 111 20.15 -23.82 -20.59
CA SER A 111 19.20 -22.76 -20.20
C SER A 111 19.52 -22.13 -18.83
N LEU A 112 20.11 -22.90 -17.90
CA LEU A 112 20.55 -22.35 -16.60
C LEU A 112 21.93 -21.69 -16.69
N VAL A 113 22.84 -22.24 -17.49
CA VAL A 113 24.20 -21.71 -17.73
C VAL A 113 24.14 -20.37 -18.49
N THR A 114 23.16 -20.17 -19.37
CA THR A 114 22.94 -18.86 -20.01
C THR A 114 22.33 -17.80 -19.07
N ALA A 115 21.69 -18.23 -17.98
CA ALA A 115 21.10 -17.34 -16.97
C ALA A 115 22.07 -17.02 -15.81
N ALA A 116 22.91 -17.97 -15.40
CA ALA A 116 23.77 -17.86 -14.23
C ALA A 116 25.15 -18.51 -14.41
N ASP A 117 26.19 -17.79 -13.95
CA ASP A 117 27.57 -18.27 -13.87
C ASP A 117 27.77 -19.21 -12.65
N ILE A 118 26.90 -19.08 -11.63
CA ILE A 118 26.89 -19.93 -10.44
C ILE A 118 25.46 -20.33 -10.09
N LEU A 119 25.24 -21.64 -9.96
CA LEU A 119 23.95 -22.21 -9.55
C LEU A 119 24.02 -22.69 -8.10
N VAL A 120 23.12 -22.17 -7.25
CA VAL A 120 22.86 -22.68 -5.90
C VAL A 120 21.64 -23.61 -5.96
N THR A 121 21.83 -24.85 -5.52
CA THR A 121 20.87 -25.97 -5.58
C THR A 121 20.96 -26.76 -4.27
N ALA A 122 19.95 -27.55 -3.93
CA ALA A 122 19.99 -28.38 -2.74
C ALA A 122 19.23 -29.71 -2.83
N GLU A 123 19.67 -30.67 -2.02
CA GLU A 123 19.09 -32.00 -1.87
C GLU A 123 18.52 -32.12 -0.43
N TRP A 124 17.20 -32.30 -0.28
CA TRP A 124 16.58 -32.55 1.03
C TRP A 124 16.33 -34.05 1.30
N LYS A 125 16.35 -34.43 2.58
CA LYS A 125 16.24 -35.82 3.07
C LYS A 125 15.12 -35.94 4.09
N ASP A 126 14.44 -37.08 4.13
CA ASP A 126 13.28 -37.37 5.01
C ASP A 126 13.54 -37.14 6.53
N ASN A 127 14.80 -37.01 6.93
CA ASN A 127 15.27 -36.77 8.31
C ASN A 127 15.45 -35.27 8.67
N GLY A 128 14.96 -34.35 7.84
CA GLY A 128 15.05 -32.90 8.05
C GLY A 128 16.37 -32.25 7.64
N SER A 129 17.33 -32.99 7.08
CA SER A 129 18.57 -32.38 6.57
C SER A 129 18.45 -31.93 5.11
N ILE A 130 18.97 -30.74 4.81
CA ILE A 130 19.21 -30.25 3.44
C ILE A 130 20.72 -30.15 3.20
N SER A 131 21.20 -30.79 2.14
CA SER A 131 22.54 -30.58 1.60
C SER A 131 22.49 -29.49 0.52
N ILE A 132 23.12 -28.33 0.74
CA ILE A 132 23.14 -27.20 -0.20
C ILE A 132 24.48 -27.21 -0.94
N TYR A 133 24.45 -26.92 -2.24
CA TYR A 133 25.60 -26.88 -3.15
C TYR A 133 25.59 -25.57 -3.94
N ALA A 134 26.77 -25.03 -4.24
CA ALA A 134 26.95 -23.97 -5.23
C ALA A 134 27.99 -24.40 -6.26
N ILE A 135 27.62 -24.35 -7.54
CA ILE A 135 28.33 -24.99 -8.65
C ILE A 135 28.67 -23.94 -9.71
N HIS A 136 29.91 -23.94 -10.22
CA HIS A 136 30.32 -23.06 -11.32
C HIS A 136 29.80 -23.58 -12.68
N MET A 137 29.35 -22.67 -13.55
CA MET A 137 28.59 -22.96 -14.76
C MET A 137 29.37 -22.54 -16.01
N ASP A 138 30.38 -23.33 -16.41
CA ASP A 138 31.17 -23.05 -17.62
C ASP A 138 30.47 -23.48 -18.93
N THR A 139 30.62 -22.68 -19.98
CA THR A 139 30.15 -23.00 -21.35
C THR A 139 31.27 -23.51 -22.25
N PRO A 140 31.00 -24.32 -23.30
CA PRO A 140 29.84 -25.18 -23.55
C PRO A 140 30.29 -26.62 -23.83
N SER A 141 30.57 -27.40 -22.79
CA SER A 141 30.70 -28.86 -22.92
C SER A 141 30.23 -29.53 -21.63
N HIS A 142 29.39 -30.57 -21.77
CA HIS A 142 28.54 -31.06 -20.68
C HIS A 142 29.34 -31.75 -19.55
N SER A 143 29.75 -30.99 -18.53
CA SER A 143 29.76 -31.41 -17.13
C SER A 143 30.16 -30.23 -16.22
N GLY A 144 29.21 -29.72 -15.43
CA GLY A 144 29.52 -28.76 -14.35
C GLY A 144 30.45 -29.44 -13.34
N THR A 145 31.73 -29.11 -13.37
CA THR A 145 32.80 -29.96 -12.81
C THR A 145 33.45 -29.41 -11.55
N GLU A 146 33.20 -28.14 -11.19
CA GLU A 146 33.71 -27.54 -9.94
C GLU A 146 32.57 -27.09 -9.01
N THR A 147 32.44 -27.79 -7.88
CA THR A 147 31.58 -27.38 -6.77
C THR A 147 32.32 -26.36 -5.91
N LEU A 148 31.90 -25.09 -6.00
CA LEU A 148 32.51 -23.99 -5.26
C LEU A 148 32.20 -24.07 -3.76
N TYR A 149 31.01 -24.51 -3.37
CA TYR A 149 30.62 -24.63 -1.97
C TYR A 149 29.64 -25.78 -1.74
N GLN A 150 29.74 -26.42 -0.58
CA GLN A 150 28.78 -27.42 -0.11
C GLN A 150 28.64 -27.29 1.41
N THR A 151 27.41 -27.40 1.90
CA THR A 151 27.11 -27.53 3.34
C THR A 151 25.93 -28.49 3.55
N THR A 152 25.65 -28.85 4.81
CA THR A 152 24.40 -29.52 5.17
C THR A 152 23.84 -28.89 6.43
N ILE A 153 22.61 -28.41 6.34
CA ILE A 153 21.84 -27.84 7.44
C ILE A 153 20.78 -28.86 7.91
N LYS A 154 20.29 -28.70 9.13
CA LYS A 154 19.10 -29.39 9.62
C LYS A 154 18.00 -28.37 9.87
N ILE A 155 16.81 -28.67 9.39
CA ILE A 155 15.59 -27.90 9.59
C ILE A 155 14.66 -28.71 10.51
N GLY A 156 14.02 -28.04 11.47
CA GLY A 156 12.91 -28.59 12.23
C GLY A 156 11.74 -28.81 11.27
N LEU A 157 11.30 -30.07 11.12
CA LEU A 157 10.25 -30.40 10.16
C LEU A 157 8.86 -30.05 10.72
N GLU A 158 8.75 -30.08 12.04
CA GLU A 158 7.63 -29.58 12.84
C GLU A 158 7.28 -28.11 12.58
N ASP A 159 8.26 -27.30 12.14
CA ASP A 159 8.11 -25.87 11.88
C ASP A 159 7.61 -25.56 10.45
N LEU A 160 7.52 -26.58 9.58
CA LEU A 160 7.02 -26.43 8.21
C LEU A 160 5.48 -26.45 8.16
N ALA A 161 4.92 -25.65 7.26
CA ALA A 161 3.50 -25.71 6.94
C ALA A 161 3.06 -27.15 6.58
N PRO A 162 1.84 -27.61 6.95
CA PRO A 162 1.48 -29.04 6.88
C PRO A 162 1.54 -29.65 5.46
N ASP A 163 1.30 -28.84 4.43
CA ASP A 163 1.44 -29.18 3.02
C ASP A 163 2.92 -29.33 2.61
N LEU A 164 3.78 -28.38 2.99
CA LEU A 164 5.23 -28.44 2.80
C LEU A 164 5.84 -29.65 3.55
N TYR A 165 5.38 -29.95 4.77
CA TYR A 165 5.77 -31.14 5.52
C TYR A 165 5.33 -32.45 4.83
N GLN A 166 4.10 -32.52 4.32
CA GLN A 166 3.62 -33.68 3.55
C GLN A 166 4.39 -33.86 2.25
N CYS A 167 4.78 -32.75 1.61
CA CYS A 167 5.67 -32.74 0.46
C CYS A 167 7.07 -33.27 0.79
N TRP A 168 7.70 -32.73 1.83
CA TRP A 168 9.03 -33.14 2.28
C TRP A 168 9.08 -34.63 2.61
N THR A 169 8.06 -35.12 3.31
CA THR A 169 7.93 -36.53 3.71
C THR A 169 7.39 -37.44 2.62
N GLY A 170 7.12 -36.93 1.41
CA GLY A 170 6.65 -37.71 0.25
C GLY A 170 5.25 -38.33 0.43
N ARG A 171 4.41 -37.75 1.30
CA ARG A 171 3.06 -38.28 1.63
C ARG A 171 1.93 -37.70 0.78
N ALA A 172 2.19 -36.65 0.01
CA ALA A 172 1.20 -36.03 -0.87
C ALA A 172 0.94 -36.86 -2.15
N LYS A 173 -0.33 -36.99 -2.54
CA LYS A 173 -0.76 -37.47 -3.87
C LYS A 173 -1.57 -36.38 -4.56
N TYR A 174 -0.94 -35.63 -5.46
CA TYR A 174 -1.65 -34.69 -6.33
C TYR A 174 -2.07 -35.38 -7.64
N ALA A 175 -3.31 -35.14 -8.07
CA ALA A 175 -3.84 -35.57 -9.35
C ALA A 175 -4.40 -34.33 -10.09
N ALA A 176 -3.98 -34.15 -11.35
CA ALA A 176 -4.38 -32.98 -12.14
C ALA A 176 -5.88 -33.02 -12.53
N PRO A 177 -6.61 -31.89 -12.53
CA PRO A 177 -8.00 -31.84 -12.99
C PRO A 177 -8.09 -32.01 -14.52
N LYS A 178 -9.06 -32.79 -15.00
CA LYS A 178 -9.40 -32.87 -16.44
C LYS A 178 -10.41 -31.79 -16.86
N PRO A 179 -10.33 -31.27 -18.09
CA PRO A 179 -11.37 -30.39 -18.65
C PRO A 179 -12.65 -31.19 -19.01
N PRO A 180 -13.85 -30.60 -18.95
CA PRO A 180 -15.09 -31.28 -19.33
C PRO A 180 -15.26 -31.38 -20.86
N GLU A 181 -15.53 -32.57 -21.37
CA GLU A 181 -15.90 -32.81 -22.78
C GLU A 181 -17.37 -32.52 -23.05
N SER A 182 -17.71 -32.20 -24.30
CA SER A 182 -19.03 -31.78 -24.75
C SER A 182 -19.81 -32.88 -25.48
N ALA A 183 -21.06 -33.11 -25.04
CA ALA A 183 -22.08 -33.91 -25.74
C ALA A 183 -23.48 -33.44 -25.27
N GLY A 184 -24.54 -33.42 -26.07
CA GLY A 184 -24.69 -33.70 -27.50
C GLY A 184 -26.12 -33.33 -27.97
N THR A 185 -26.24 -32.83 -29.20
CA THR A 185 -27.44 -32.30 -29.90
C THR A 185 -28.78 -33.04 -29.77
N ILE A 186 -29.91 -32.30 -29.89
CA ILE A 186 -30.99 -32.48 -30.92
C ILE A 186 -31.89 -31.21 -31.01
N LYS A 187 -32.62 -31.05 -32.14
CA LYS A 187 -33.22 -29.80 -32.69
C LYS A 187 -34.69 -29.49 -32.29
N PRO A 188 -35.19 -28.24 -32.52
CA PRO A 188 -36.51 -27.74 -32.08
C PRO A 188 -37.58 -27.60 -33.19
N PRO A 189 -38.86 -27.33 -32.84
CA PRO A 189 -39.87 -26.84 -33.78
C PRO A 189 -40.40 -25.41 -33.48
N GLY A 190 -40.29 -24.51 -34.48
CA GLY A 190 -41.35 -23.52 -34.80
C GLY A 190 -41.44 -22.18 -34.05
N SER A 191 -40.69 -21.17 -34.51
CA SER A 191 -40.93 -19.70 -34.40
C SER A 191 -41.27 -19.08 -33.01
N GLY A 192 -40.46 -18.20 -32.42
CA GLY A 192 -39.14 -17.70 -32.83
C GLY A 192 -38.63 -16.62 -31.87
N SER A 193 -37.41 -16.80 -31.34
CA SER A 193 -36.73 -16.01 -30.29
C SER A 193 -37.43 -15.94 -28.92
N ASN A 194 -36.76 -16.50 -27.89
CA ASN A 194 -37.36 -16.92 -26.62
C ASN A 194 -37.66 -15.80 -25.60
N VAL A 195 -38.68 -16.08 -24.79
CA VAL A 195 -39.05 -15.43 -23.52
C VAL A 195 -38.34 -16.16 -22.34
N PRO A 196 -38.09 -15.51 -21.18
CA PRO A 196 -37.57 -16.16 -19.95
C PRO A 196 -38.77 -16.81 -19.17
N PRO A 197 -39.05 -16.68 -17.84
CA PRO A 197 -38.30 -16.20 -16.65
C PRO A 197 -38.45 -17.08 -15.37
N TRP A 198 -37.91 -16.56 -14.25
CA TRP A 198 -38.21 -16.85 -12.81
C TRP A 198 -37.45 -17.95 -12.05
N GLY A 199 -37.14 -17.65 -10.78
CA GLY A 199 -37.48 -18.55 -9.67
C GLY A 199 -36.42 -18.80 -8.61
N GLU A 200 -36.67 -18.27 -7.42
CA GLU A 200 -36.09 -18.55 -6.09
C GLU A 200 -35.57 -19.99 -5.82
N GLU A 201 -34.45 -20.14 -5.07
CA GLU A 201 -34.30 -21.09 -3.93
C GLU A 201 -33.03 -20.77 -3.06
N PRO A 202 -32.70 -21.47 -1.94
CA PRO A 202 -32.37 -20.78 -0.69
C PRO A 202 -30.88 -20.77 -0.22
N ARG A 203 -30.71 -20.26 1.01
CA ARG A 203 -29.49 -19.83 1.73
C ARG A 203 -28.27 -20.79 1.68
N PRO A 204 -27.03 -20.23 1.70
CA PRO A 204 -25.80 -21.01 1.81
C PRO A 204 -25.47 -21.41 3.26
N PRO A 205 -24.96 -22.63 3.51
CA PRO A 205 -24.24 -22.96 4.73
C PRO A 205 -22.73 -22.76 4.55
N ARG A 206 -22.16 -21.89 5.41
CA ARG A 206 -20.75 -21.79 5.86
C ARG A 206 -19.65 -22.44 5.00
N ASN A 207 -18.65 -21.64 4.62
CA ASN A 207 -17.26 -21.87 5.04
C ASN A 207 -16.37 -20.64 4.77
N GLU A 208 -16.52 -19.61 5.62
CA GLU A 208 -15.39 -18.74 5.97
C GLU A 208 -15.47 -18.45 7.47
N GLU A 209 -14.40 -18.77 8.19
CA GLU A 209 -13.88 -17.87 9.22
C GLU A 209 -12.40 -17.62 8.84
N PRO A 210 -11.90 -16.37 8.84
CA PRO A 210 -10.76 -15.99 8.00
C PRO A 210 -9.41 -16.17 8.71
N PRO A 211 -8.28 -16.08 7.99
CA PRO A 211 -6.99 -15.85 8.65
C PRO A 211 -7.03 -14.55 9.46
N SER A 212 -6.51 -14.57 10.68
CA SER A 212 -6.25 -13.36 11.45
C SER A 212 -5.11 -12.55 10.80
N PRO A 213 -5.17 -11.21 10.75
CA PRO A 213 -4.52 -10.49 9.66
C PRO A 213 -3.27 -9.71 10.08
N THR A 214 -2.11 -10.09 9.55
CA THR A 214 -1.01 -9.14 9.33
C THR A 214 -1.27 -8.41 8.02
N SER A 215 -1.69 -7.15 8.12
CA SER A 215 -1.96 -6.31 6.94
C SER A 215 -0.68 -6.11 6.10
N THR A 216 -0.59 -6.82 4.98
CA THR A 216 0.43 -6.58 3.95
C THR A 216 0.03 -5.37 3.11
N VAL A 217 0.20 -4.18 3.70
CA VAL A 217 0.00 -2.91 3.00
C VAL A 217 1.05 -2.80 1.90
N ARG A 218 0.61 -2.82 0.64
CA ARG A 218 1.44 -2.49 -0.51
C ARG A 218 0.94 -1.19 -1.11
N ALA A 219 1.83 -0.26 -1.43
CA ALA A 219 1.48 0.93 -2.19
C ALA A 219 2.30 1.06 -3.45
N TRP A 220 1.71 1.71 -4.44
CA TRP A 220 2.33 2.04 -5.71
C TRP A 220 2.00 3.50 -6.05
N HIS A 221 2.90 4.15 -6.77
CA HIS A 221 2.69 5.49 -7.31
C HIS A 221 2.93 5.50 -8.81
N GLY A 222 2.35 6.44 -9.54
CA GLY A 222 2.71 6.63 -10.94
C GLY A 222 1.77 7.55 -11.67
N THR A 223 1.46 7.21 -12.92
CA THR A 223 0.65 8.04 -13.81
C THR A 223 -0.63 7.34 -14.23
N ALA A 224 -1.71 8.12 -14.25
CA ALA A 224 -2.97 7.80 -14.89
C ALA A 224 -3.08 8.63 -16.18
N ALA A 225 -3.51 8.00 -17.28
CA ALA A 225 -3.77 8.68 -18.54
C ALA A 225 -5.17 8.33 -19.05
N ASP A 226 -5.93 9.35 -19.47
CA ASP A 226 -7.20 9.18 -20.17
C ASP A 226 -6.97 8.50 -21.52
N VAL A 227 -7.87 7.61 -21.97
CA VAL A 227 -7.79 7.03 -23.32
C VAL A 227 -7.89 8.12 -24.41
N ALA A 228 -8.50 9.27 -24.13
CA ALA A 228 -8.69 10.37 -25.07
C ALA A 228 -7.57 11.44 -25.07
N SER A 229 -6.61 11.43 -24.14
CA SER A 229 -5.55 12.45 -24.09
C SER A 229 -4.22 11.93 -23.53
N GLU A 230 -3.09 12.45 -24.03
CA GLU A 230 -1.74 12.13 -23.52
C GLU A 230 -1.42 12.82 -22.17
N ILE A 231 -2.41 13.41 -21.51
CA ILE A 231 -2.25 14.09 -20.22
C ILE A 231 -2.04 13.01 -19.14
N THR A 232 -0.96 13.14 -18.38
CA THR A 232 -0.61 12.20 -17.31
C THR A 232 -0.81 12.86 -15.95
N ASP A 233 -1.89 12.46 -15.27
CA ASP A 233 -2.20 12.87 -13.91
C ASP A 233 -1.51 11.92 -12.91
N LYS A 234 -1.12 12.41 -11.72
CA LYS A 234 -0.44 11.57 -10.73
C LYS A 234 -1.46 10.73 -9.99
N ILE A 235 -1.15 9.44 -9.84
CA ILE A 235 -1.95 8.51 -9.05
C ILE A 235 -1.10 7.85 -7.96
N PHE A 236 -1.68 7.75 -6.75
CA PHE A 236 -1.15 6.97 -5.65
C PHE A 236 -2.19 5.91 -5.28
N VAL A 237 -1.76 4.66 -5.13
CA VAL A 237 -2.60 3.49 -4.86
C VAL A 237 -2.03 2.77 -3.65
N THR A 238 -2.85 2.56 -2.63
CA THR A 238 -2.54 1.67 -1.51
C THR A 238 -3.54 0.52 -1.50
N ILE A 239 -3.05 -0.72 -1.43
CA ILE A 239 -3.86 -1.92 -1.23
C ILE A 239 -3.54 -2.48 0.15
N ASP A 240 -4.59 -2.71 0.95
CA ASP A 240 -4.52 -3.27 2.29
C ASP A 240 -5.25 -4.63 2.36
N SER A 241 -4.61 -5.64 2.92
CA SER A 241 -5.15 -6.99 3.12
C SER A 241 -5.77 -7.14 4.52
N LYS A 242 -6.85 -6.39 4.79
CA LYS A 242 -7.66 -6.57 6.01
C LYS A 242 -8.74 -7.64 5.80
N GLY A 243 -8.33 -8.91 5.90
CA GLY A 243 -9.23 -10.08 5.83
C GLY A 243 -9.33 -10.67 4.41
N PRO A 244 -10.45 -11.34 4.06
CA PRO A 244 -10.59 -12.06 2.79
C PRO A 244 -10.77 -11.13 1.57
N GLN A 245 -11.07 -9.84 1.79
CA GLN A 245 -11.15 -8.81 0.74
C GLN A 245 -9.98 -7.84 0.85
N LEU A 246 -9.49 -7.39 -0.31
CA LEU A 246 -8.51 -6.33 -0.40
C LEU A 246 -9.20 -4.96 -0.44
N GLN A 247 -8.74 -4.02 0.39
CA GLN A 247 -9.16 -2.62 0.34
C GLN A 247 -8.20 -1.83 -0.57
N LEU A 248 -8.75 -1.14 -1.57
CA LEU A 248 -8.09 -0.14 -2.38
C LEU A 248 -8.36 1.27 -1.82
N LEU A 249 -7.29 2.05 -1.67
CA LEU A 249 -7.32 3.49 -1.49
C LEU A 249 -6.51 4.10 -2.65
N ALA A 250 -7.13 4.87 -3.55
CA ALA A 250 -6.42 5.61 -4.61
C ALA A 250 -6.65 7.13 -4.55
N LYS A 251 -5.62 7.95 -4.78
CA LYS A 251 -5.74 9.41 -5.01
C LYS A 251 -5.33 9.73 -6.45
N PHE A 252 -6.17 10.49 -7.15
CA PHE A 252 -5.85 11.12 -8.44
C PHE A 252 -5.63 12.62 -8.21
N ASP A 253 -4.45 13.09 -8.61
CA ASP A 253 -3.95 14.45 -8.36
C ASP A 253 -3.57 15.07 -9.71
N GLY A 254 -4.56 15.70 -10.34
CA GLY A 254 -4.59 15.85 -11.79
C GLY A 254 -5.52 16.94 -12.32
N THR A 255 -5.37 17.23 -13.61
CA THR A 255 -6.18 18.22 -14.33
C THR A 255 -7.39 17.62 -15.03
N THR A 256 -7.32 16.33 -15.37
CA THR A 256 -8.43 15.59 -16.01
C THR A 256 -9.09 14.61 -15.04
N MET A 257 -8.34 14.09 -14.06
CA MET A 257 -8.82 13.24 -12.98
C MET A 257 -8.43 13.83 -11.63
N PHE A 258 -9.42 14.18 -10.82
CA PHE A 258 -9.21 14.70 -9.47
C PHE A 258 -10.16 14.05 -8.47
N GLY A 259 -9.62 13.54 -7.37
CA GLY A 259 -10.41 12.97 -6.28
C GLY A 259 -9.79 11.72 -5.66
N THR A 260 -10.56 11.08 -4.80
CA THR A 260 -10.10 9.93 -4.01
C THR A 260 -11.05 8.75 -4.21
N ILE A 261 -10.54 7.52 -4.34
CA ILE A 261 -11.33 6.29 -4.45
C ILE A 261 -11.13 5.45 -3.20
N GLU A 262 -12.22 5.01 -2.58
CA GLU A 262 -12.24 3.87 -1.66
C GLU A 262 -12.97 2.71 -2.35
N GLY A 263 -12.31 1.55 -2.45
CA GLY A 263 -12.87 0.37 -3.09
C GLY A 263 -12.48 -0.92 -2.41
N PHE A 264 -13.21 -1.98 -2.74
CA PHE A 264 -12.96 -3.34 -2.27
C PHE A 264 -12.91 -4.28 -3.47
N GLY A 265 -12.05 -5.28 -3.38
CA GLY A 265 -11.77 -6.18 -4.50
C GLY A 265 -11.13 -7.48 -4.04
N ASN A 266 -11.08 -8.44 -4.96
CA ASN A 266 -10.49 -9.75 -4.72
C ASN A 266 -9.33 -9.98 -5.70
N THR A 267 -8.41 -10.87 -5.33
CA THR A 267 -7.38 -11.34 -6.25
C THR A 267 -7.95 -12.42 -7.18
N THR A 268 -7.74 -12.27 -8.47
CA THR A 268 -8.02 -13.29 -9.48
C THR A 268 -6.75 -13.62 -10.28
N ILE A 269 -6.67 -14.81 -10.85
CA ILE A 269 -5.58 -15.18 -11.78
C ILE A 269 -6.05 -14.80 -13.19
N CYS A 270 -5.24 -14.03 -13.93
CA CYS A 270 -5.65 -13.44 -15.20
C CYS A 270 -4.51 -13.44 -16.25
N GLY A 271 -4.30 -14.57 -16.90
CA GLY A 271 -3.37 -14.61 -18.02
C GLY A 271 -3.19 -16.00 -18.61
N PRO A 272 -2.42 -16.12 -19.71
CA PRO A 272 -2.01 -17.40 -20.26
C PRO A 272 -0.96 -18.14 -19.40
N LYS A 273 -0.55 -17.55 -18.27
CA LYS A 273 0.29 -18.14 -17.22
C LYS A 273 -0.29 -17.77 -15.86
N ASP A 274 -0.35 -18.72 -14.94
CA ASP A 274 -0.98 -18.56 -13.61
C ASP A 274 -0.25 -17.60 -12.64
N THR A 275 0.79 -16.91 -13.12
CA THR A 275 1.63 -15.97 -12.37
C THR A 275 1.14 -14.52 -12.42
N ILE A 276 0.19 -14.19 -13.31
CA ILE A 276 -0.38 -12.84 -13.43
C ILE A 276 -1.61 -12.73 -12.52
N ARG A 277 -1.51 -11.87 -11.50
CA ARG A 277 -2.64 -11.54 -10.61
C ARG A 277 -3.38 -10.31 -11.12
N CYS A 278 -4.69 -10.44 -11.29
CA CYS A 278 -5.60 -9.30 -11.38
C CYS A 278 -6.16 -8.96 -10.02
N TYR A 279 -6.49 -7.69 -9.87
CA TYR A 279 -7.15 -7.12 -8.72
C TYR A 279 -8.28 -6.26 -9.26
N ASP A 280 -9.49 -6.80 -9.20
CA ASP A 280 -10.70 -6.13 -9.65
C ASP A 280 -11.32 -5.43 -8.45
N PHE A 281 -11.13 -4.11 -8.37
CA PHE A 281 -11.69 -3.27 -7.31
C PHE A 281 -12.95 -2.57 -7.80
N THR A 282 -13.95 -2.53 -6.93
CA THR A 282 -15.15 -1.71 -7.10
C THR A 282 -15.30 -0.79 -5.91
N GLY A 283 -15.62 0.47 -6.15
CA GLY A 283 -15.56 1.50 -5.12
C GLY A 283 -16.40 2.73 -5.43
N THR A 284 -16.34 3.68 -4.51
CA THR A 284 -16.89 5.02 -4.68
C THR A 284 -15.74 5.98 -4.93
N MET A 285 -15.85 6.79 -5.98
CA MET A 285 -14.95 7.92 -6.18
C MET A 285 -15.59 9.17 -5.56
N TYR A 286 -14.79 9.92 -4.81
CA TYR A 286 -15.14 11.18 -4.18
C TYR A 286 -14.47 12.30 -5.01
N PRO A 287 -15.20 12.94 -5.95
CA PRO A 287 -14.69 14.08 -6.70
C PRO A 287 -14.65 15.33 -5.80
N ASN A 288 -13.55 16.07 -5.90
CA ASN A 288 -13.15 17.21 -5.06
C ASN A 288 -12.65 16.86 -3.65
N ASP A 289 -11.80 17.74 -3.10
CA ASP A 289 -11.30 17.71 -1.71
C ASP A 289 -12.37 18.14 -0.66
N VAL A 290 -13.65 18.07 -1.03
CA VAL A 290 -14.78 18.47 -0.18
C VAL A 290 -15.29 17.26 0.60
N ALA A 291 -15.62 17.47 1.87
CA ALA A 291 -16.19 16.48 2.77
C ALA A 291 -17.28 15.61 2.11
N VAL A 292 -17.28 14.32 2.48
CA VAL A 292 -18.08 13.19 1.95
C VAL A 292 -19.62 13.42 1.94
N SER A 293 -20.11 14.55 2.44
CA SER A 293 -21.51 14.76 2.84
C SER A 293 -22.54 14.94 1.71
N ASN A 294 -22.15 15.28 0.46
CA ASN A 294 -23.14 15.62 -0.59
C ASN A 294 -22.70 15.42 -2.06
N ALA A 295 -21.64 14.65 -2.33
CA ALA A 295 -21.31 14.30 -3.73
C ALA A 295 -22.39 13.35 -4.32
N THR A 296 -22.79 13.58 -5.56
CA THR A 296 -23.51 12.55 -6.35
C THR A 296 -22.51 11.43 -6.61
N ASN A 297 -22.62 10.30 -5.89
CA ASN A 297 -21.60 9.25 -5.87
C ASN A 297 -21.41 8.56 -7.24
N PRO A 298 -20.31 8.80 -7.98
CA PRO A 298 -19.92 7.90 -9.05
C PRO A 298 -19.39 6.59 -8.46
N HIS A 299 -19.90 5.46 -8.96
CA HIS A 299 -19.22 4.20 -8.81
C HIS A 299 -18.01 4.18 -9.76
N ALA A 300 -16.86 3.75 -9.22
CA ALA A 300 -15.64 3.56 -9.99
C ALA A 300 -15.20 2.09 -9.89
N THR A 301 -14.77 1.53 -11.02
CA THR A 301 -14.10 0.24 -11.07
C THR A 301 -12.63 0.46 -11.44
N VAL A 302 -11.74 -0.23 -10.75
CA VAL A 302 -10.29 -0.15 -10.98
C VAL A 302 -9.78 -1.56 -11.15
N HIS A 303 -9.31 -1.86 -12.36
CA HIS A 303 -8.84 -3.16 -12.77
C HIS A 303 -7.32 -3.13 -12.87
N LEU A 304 -6.63 -3.59 -11.83
CA LEU A 304 -5.17 -3.63 -11.80
C LEU A 304 -4.68 -5.01 -12.25
N THR A 305 -3.78 -5.04 -13.23
CA THR A 305 -3.13 -6.26 -13.71
C THR A 305 -1.65 -6.22 -13.31
N HIS A 306 -1.28 -7.00 -12.30
CA HIS A 306 0.11 -7.12 -11.87
C HIS A 306 0.89 -8.03 -12.82
N SER A 307 1.44 -7.44 -13.87
CA SER A 307 2.43 -8.06 -14.75
C SER A 307 3.85 -7.67 -14.31
N ALA A 308 4.52 -8.53 -13.55
CA ALA A 308 5.91 -8.28 -13.17
C ALA A 308 6.82 -8.19 -14.42
N SER A 309 7.33 -6.99 -14.73
CA SER A 309 8.29 -6.78 -15.81
C SER A 309 9.72 -7.06 -15.35
N PHE A 310 10.52 -7.67 -16.23
CA PHE A 310 11.95 -7.89 -16.02
C PHE A 310 12.70 -6.57 -15.77
N GLY A 311 13.60 -6.55 -14.77
CA GLY A 311 14.51 -5.43 -14.52
C GLY A 311 14.51 -4.85 -13.10
N GLY A 312 13.66 -5.35 -12.20
CA GLY A 312 13.62 -4.91 -10.79
C GLY A 312 12.66 -3.73 -10.52
N THR A 313 12.05 -3.15 -11.54
CA THR A 313 10.89 -2.25 -11.40
C THR A 313 9.60 -3.07 -11.38
N PHE A 314 8.95 -3.11 -10.22
CA PHE A 314 7.58 -3.63 -10.07
C PHE A 314 6.60 -2.72 -10.80
N LEU A 315 6.26 -3.08 -12.04
CA LEU A 315 5.27 -2.36 -12.83
C LEU A 315 3.88 -2.99 -12.66
N VAL A 316 2.98 -2.30 -11.96
CA VAL A 316 1.55 -2.61 -12.01
C VAL A 316 0.95 -1.78 -13.14
N ALA A 317 0.55 -2.45 -14.22
CA ALA A 317 -0.31 -1.87 -15.22
C ALA A 317 -1.77 -2.03 -14.79
N GLY A 318 -2.66 -1.18 -15.29
CA GLY A 318 -4.08 -1.34 -15.04
C GLY A 318 -4.93 -0.47 -15.93
N THR A 319 -6.22 -0.60 -15.75
CA THR A 319 -7.22 0.34 -16.25
C THR A 319 -8.12 0.79 -15.11
N PHE A 320 -8.77 1.92 -15.31
CA PHE A 320 -9.87 2.36 -14.47
C PHE A 320 -11.06 2.75 -15.35
N GLU A 321 -12.24 2.70 -14.76
CA GLU A 321 -13.48 3.19 -15.31
C GLU A 321 -14.26 3.90 -14.19
N ILE A 322 -14.62 5.16 -14.43
CA ILE A 322 -15.38 5.99 -13.49
C ILE A 322 -16.71 6.30 -14.17
N GLY A 323 -17.83 6.01 -13.49
CA GLY A 323 -19.16 6.34 -13.99
C GLY A 323 -19.38 7.86 -14.13
N PRO A 324 -20.42 8.29 -14.88
CA PRO A 324 -20.73 9.71 -15.06
C PRO A 324 -20.80 10.50 -13.74
N SER A 325 -20.15 11.66 -13.70
CA SER A 325 -20.05 12.52 -12.52
C SER A 325 -20.21 14.01 -12.87
N PRO A 326 -20.45 14.91 -11.89
CA PRO A 326 -20.39 16.35 -12.11
C PRO A 326 -18.97 16.76 -12.55
N GLY A 327 -18.84 17.17 -13.82
CA GLY A 327 -17.56 17.44 -14.48
C GLY A 327 -17.27 16.47 -15.64
N HIS A 328 -17.66 15.20 -15.51
CA HIS A 328 -17.44 14.16 -16.51
C HIS A 328 -18.74 13.39 -16.83
N PRO A 329 -19.69 14.01 -17.56
CA PRO A 329 -21.04 13.45 -17.78
C PRO A 329 -21.08 12.22 -18.71
N GLN A 330 -19.97 11.84 -19.34
CA GLN A 330 -19.83 10.60 -20.13
C GLN A 330 -19.11 9.48 -19.35
N GLY A 331 -18.73 9.73 -18.10
CA GLY A 331 -17.76 8.91 -17.37
C GLY A 331 -16.34 9.11 -17.90
N GLN A 332 -15.38 8.36 -17.35
CA GLN A 332 -13.98 8.34 -17.76
C GLN A 332 -13.46 6.90 -17.81
N LYS A 333 -12.53 6.63 -18.72
CA LYS A 333 -11.73 5.40 -18.73
C LYS A 333 -10.29 5.75 -19.05
N GLY A 334 -9.35 4.99 -18.51
CA GLY A 334 -7.94 5.24 -18.74
C GLY A 334 -7.04 4.10 -18.35
N LYS A 335 -5.74 4.32 -18.52
CA LYS A 335 -4.68 3.37 -18.18
C LYS A 335 -3.92 3.87 -16.97
N LEU A 336 -3.52 2.93 -16.13
CA LEU A 336 -2.68 3.14 -14.96
C LEU A 336 -1.31 2.50 -15.20
N ARG A 337 -0.25 3.22 -14.84
CA ARG A 337 1.11 2.70 -14.76
C ARG A 337 1.64 3.08 -13.38
N LEU A 338 1.82 2.08 -12.52
CA LEU A 338 2.22 2.24 -11.14
C LEU A 338 3.53 1.51 -10.85
N GLU A 339 4.36 2.10 -10.01
CA GLU A 339 5.65 1.61 -9.54
C GLU A 339 5.58 1.43 -8.02
N LEU A 340 6.16 0.35 -7.49
CA LEU A 340 6.08 0.02 -6.06
C LEU A 340 6.77 1.09 -5.21
N ALA A 341 6.05 1.63 -4.22
CA ALA A 341 6.58 2.54 -3.22
C ALA A 341 7.22 1.77 -2.06
N ASP A 342 8.20 2.37 -1.38
CA ASP A 342 8.71 1.82 -0.12
C ASP A 342 7.62 1.83 0.98
N SER A 343 7.76 0.97 1.99
CA SER A 343 6.75 0.79 3.04
C SER A 343 6.50 2.05 3.89
N THR A 344 7.51 2.91 4.08
CA THR A 344 7.39 4.16 4.85
C THR A 344 6.59 5.19 4.05
N THR A 345 6.81 5.24 2.74
CA THR A 345 6.05 6.07 1.80
C THR A 345 4.62 5.55 1.63
N ALA A 346 4.42 4.22 1.57
CA ALA A 346 3.11 3.57 1.55
C ALA A 346 2.24 3.97 2.75
N GLU A 347 2.78 3.85 3.96
CA GLU A 347 2.08 4.21 5.20
C GLU A 347 1.75 5.71 5.27
N ARG A 348 2.68 6.59 4.86
CA ARG A 348 2.44 8.04 4.81
C ARG A 348 1.32 8.42 3.84
N TYR A 349 1.28 7.82 2.64
CA TYR A 349 0.17 8.05 1.71
C TYR A 349 -1.15 7.52 2.27
N LYS A 350 -1.17 6.30 2.82
CA LYS A 350 -2.35 5.72 3.47
C LYS A 350 -2.92 6.62 4.57
N LEU A 351 -2.04 7.20 5.41
CA LEU A 351 -2.43 8.13 6.46
C LEU A 351 -3.11 9.38 5.89
N GLY A 352 -2.47 10.10 4.97
CA GLY A 352 -3.03 11.31 4.35
C GLY A 352 -4.36 11.04 3.62
N MET A 353 -4.52 9.84 3.04
CA MET A 353 -5.78 9.39 2.45
C MET A 353 -6.90 9.17 3.47
N LEU A 354 -6.62 8.46 4.57
CA LEU A 354 -7.59 8.23 5.66
C LEU A 354 -8.06 9.56 6.28
N VAL A 355 -7.14 10.53 6.40
CA VAL A 355 -7.45 11.90 6.87
C VAL A 355 -8.39 12.63 5.91
N ARG A 356 -8.12 12.60 4.59
CA ARG A 356 -8.97 13.23 3.57
C ARG A 356 -10.37 12.61 3.51
N MET A 357 -10.47 11.28 3.64
CA MET A 357 -11.74 10.55 3.73
C MET A 357 -12.46 10.73 5.08
N GLN A 358 -11.91 11.51 6.02
CA GLN A 358 -12.44 11.71 7.37
C GLN A 358 -12.55 10.41 8.20
N ARG A 359 -11.79 9.37 7.83
CA ARG A 359 -11.68 8.09 8.57
C ARG A 359 -10.72 8.23 9.76
N TYR A 360 -10.93 9.27 10.57
CA TYR A 360 -10.02 9.70 11.63
C TYR A 360 -9.65 8.62 12.66
N PRO A 361 -10.54 7.71 13.10
CA PRO A 361 -10.13 6.62 14.01
C PRO A 361 -9.09 5.69 13.41
N ALA A 362 -9.23 5.33 12.12
CA ALA A 362 -8.27 4.50 11.41
C ALA A 362 -6.97 5.25 11.08
N ALA A 363 -7.06 6.56 10.85
CA ALA A 363 -5.88 7.42 10.73
C ALA A 363 -5.07 7.45 12.04
N LEU A 364 -5.73 7.54 13.20
CA LEU A 364 -5.04 7.53 14.50
C LEU A 364 -4.44 6.16 14.88
N GLU A 365 -5.12 5.05 14.55
CA GLU A 365 -4.55 3.69 14.65
C GLU A 365 -3.22 3.62 13.86
N LEU A 366 -3.23 4.10 12.62
CA LEU A 366 -2.04 4.13 11.78
C LEU A 366 -0.97 5.10 12.31
N CYS A 367 -1.34 6.27 12.83
CA CYS A 367 -0.41 7.19 13.48
C CYS A 367 0.34 6.55 14.65
N GLN A 368 -0.33 5.73 15.47
CA GLN A 368 0.30 5.02 16.59
C GLN A 368 1.36 4.02 16.10
N ILE A 369 1.00 3.16 15.14
CA ILE A 369 1.90 2.17 14.51
C ILE A 369 3.10 2.87 13.87
N MET A 370 2.86 3.95 13.12
CA MET A 370 3.91 4.71 12.45
C MET A 370 4.84 5.43 13.42
N ALA A 371 4.34 5.88 14.58
CA ALA A 371 5.10 6.64 15.58
C ALA A 371 6.17 5.80 16.30
N GLU A 372 6.08 4.47 16.31
CA GLU A 372 7.11 3.58 16.85
C GLU A 372 8.42 3.70 16.06
N ARG A 373 8.32 4.01 14.76
CA ARG A 373 9.45 4.08 13.83
C ARG A 373 10.07 5.48 13.79
N THR A 374 11.38 5.56 13.99
CA THR A 374 12.11 6.83 14.12
C THR A 374 12.08 7.71 12.87
N GLU A 375 11.94 7.12 11.67
CA GLU A 375 11.97 7.84 10.40
C GLU A 375 10.69 8.63 10.14
N ASN A 376 9.52 8.05 10.42
CA ASN A 376 8.23 8.73 10.32
C ASN A 376 8.19 10.02 11.17
N ARG A 377 8.74 9.95 12.39
CA ARG A 377 8.80 11.09 13.33
C ARG A 377 9.64 12.27 12.84
N LYS A 378 10.43 12.13 11.76
CA LYS A 378 11.20 13.22 11.13
C LYS A 378 10.48 13.88 9.96
N THR A 379 9.31 13.39 9.54
CA THR A 379 8.56 13.96 8.40
C THR A 379 7.49 14.94 8.91
N ALA A 380 7.47 16.19 8.45
CA ALA A 380 6.47 17.17 8.89
C ALA A 380 5.04 16.75 8.50
N GLY A 381 4.86 16.23 7.28
CA GLY A 381 3.57 15.73 6.79
C GLY A 381 2.94 14.64 7.68
N PHE A 382 3.74 13.75 8.28
CA PHE A 382 3.24 12.75 9.24
C PHE A 382 2.60 13.43 10.46
N HIS A 383 3.29 14.41 11.06
CA HIS A 383 2.80 15.15 12.21
C HIS A 383 1.59 16.03 11.88
N ARG A 384 1.54 16.62 10.68
CA ARG A 384 0.37 17.38 10.20
C ARG A 384 -0.83 16.46 10.05
N ASP A 385 -0.70 15.35 9.32
CA ASP A 385 -1.81 14.46 9.01
C ASP A 385 -2.35 13.79 10.30
N CYS A 386 -1.47 13.40 11.25
CA CYS A 386 -1.89 12.97 12.59
C CYS A 386 -2.56 14.10 13.39
N GLY A 387 -2.09 15.34 13.25
CA GLY A 387 -2.73 16.52 13.85
C GLY A 387 -4.16 16.72 13.35
N THR A 388 -4.37 16.66 12.04
CA THR A 388 -5.70 16.72 11.41
C THR A 388 -6.59 15.54 11.83
N ALA A 389 -6.04 14.33 11.97
CA ALA A 389 -6.77 13.18 12.49
C ALA A 389 -7.27 13.38 13.93
N HIS A 390 -6.43 13.94 14.81
CA HIS A 390 -6.83 14.31 16.16
C HIS A 390 -7.92 15.41 16.16
N ALA A 391 -7.76 16.45 15.34
CA ALA A 391 -8.74 17.53 15.25
C ALA A 391 -10.10 17.08 14.71
N GLY A 392 -10.10 16.12 13.77
CA GLY A 392 -11.31 15.49 13.25
C GLY A 392 -12.14 14.73 14.31
N LEU A 393 -11.49 14.27 15.39
CA LEU A 393 -12.15 13.72 16.57
C LEU A 393 -12.30 14.73 17.72
N GLN A 394 -12.06 16.02 17.47
CA GLN A 394 -12.08 17.11 18.45
C GLN A 394 -11.03 16.97 19.58
N HIS A 395 -10.01 16.12 19.39
CA HIS A 395 -8.83 16.02 20.25
C HIS A 395 -7.85 17.17 19.96
N TYR A 396 -8.32 18.40 20.12
CA TYR A 396 -7.58 19.60 19.72
C TYR A 396 -6.24 19.82 20.45
N PRO A 397 -6.06 19.49 21.75
CA PRO A 397 -4.76 19.61 22.41
C PRO A 397 -3.69 18.73 21.75
N GLU A 398 -4.04 17.50 21.41
CA GLU A 398 -3.20 16.54 20.70
C GLU A 398 -2.95 16.99 19.25
N ALA A 399 -3.96 17.55 18.58
CA ALA A 399 -3.82 18.13 17.24
C ALA A 399 -2.77 19.26 17.20
N VAL A 400 -2.88 20.21 18.13
CA VAL A 400 -1.91 21.30 18.32
C VAL A 400 -0.52 20.74 18.69
N THR A 401 -0.45 19.73 19.55
CA THR A 401 0.83 19.10 19.94
C THR A 401 1.54 18.47 18.75
N SER A 402 0.80 17.79 17.86
CA SER A 402 1.34 17.19 16.63
C SER A 402 1.78 18.26 15.64
N LEU A 403 0.94 19.26 15.34
CA LEU A 403 1.31 20.36 14.44
C LEU A 403 2.50 21.19 14.96
N LEU A 404 2.66 21.32 16.29
CA LEU A 404 3.86 21.93 16.87
C LEU A 404 5.14 21.11 16.62
N GLN A 405 5.06 19.80 16.34
CA GLN A 405 6.20 19.04 15.81
C GLN A 405 6.39 19.29 14.32
N ALA A 406 5.30 19.39 13.53
CA ALA A 406 5.37 19.74 12.11
C ALA A 406 6.08 21.09 11.90
N THR A 407 5.72 22.13 12.66
CA THR A 407 6.37 23.46 12.61
C THR A 407 7.84 23.49 13.08
N LYS A 408 8.34 22.48 13.80
CA LYS A 408 9.79 22.36 14.09
C LYS A 408 10.59 21.83 12.91
N LEU A 409 9.92 21.07 12.03
CA LEU A 409 10.51 20.45 10.84
C LEU A 409 10.35 21.37 9.62
N GLU A 410 9.19 22.02 9.48
CA GLU A 410 8.85 22.99 8.45
C GLU A 410 8.33 24.29 9.11
N PRO A 411 9.23 25.18 9.59
CA PRO A 411 8.84 26.40 10.31
C PRO A 411 8.18 27.46 9.40
N GLU A 412 8.44 27.41 8.10
CA GLU A 412 7.90 28.34 7.09
C GLU A 412 6.60 27.83 6.44
N ASN A 413 6.11 26.65 6.84
CA ASN A 413 4.85 26.11 6.33
C ASN A 413 3.66 26.84 6.98
N ILE A 414 3.01 27.69 6.17
CA ILE A 414 1.92 28.59 6.56
C ILE A 414 0.66 27.82 7.00
N GLU A 415 0.35 26.69 6.35
CA GLU A 415 -0.83 25.86 6.65
C GLU A 415 -0.75 25.32 8.10
N ASN A 416 0.43 24.84 8.51
CA ASN A 416 0.65 24.35 9.88
C ASN A 416 0.36 25.43 10.94
N TRP A 417 0.73 26.70 10.69
CA TRP A 417 0.45 27.80 11.62
C TRP A 417 -1.03 28.20 11.63
N ASN A 418 -1.69 28.16 10.47
CA ASN A 418 -3.13 28.38 10.35
C ASN A 418 -3.92 27.32 11.15
N ASP A 419 -3.60 26.04 10.96
CA ASP A 419 -4.30 24.93 11.63
C ASP A 419 -4.08 24.96 13.15
N ILE A 420 -2.86 25.28 13.61
CA ILE A 420 -2.60 25.52 15.05
C ILE A 420 -3.51 26.65 15.57
N CYS A 421 -3.63 27.75 14.83
CA CYS A 421 -4.49 28.87 15.24
C CYS A 421 -5.96 28.48 15.33
N VAL A 422 -6.48 27.76 14.33
CA VAL A 422 -7.87 27.25 14.31
C VAL A 422 -8.10 26.31 15.49
N TYR A 423 -7.23 25.32 15.70
CA TYR A 423 -7.42 24.34 16.78
C TYR A 423 -7.18 24.92 18.17
N GLN A 424 -6.32 25.94 18.33
CA GLN A 424 -6.22 26.72 19.58
C GLN A 424 -7.50 27.55 19.83
N THR A 425 -8.08 28.13 18.78
CA THR A 425 -9.37 28.85 18.87
C THR A 425 -10.50 27.92 19.31
N LEU A 426 -10.59 26.71 18.73
CA LEU A 426 -11.59 25.70 19.10
C LEU A 426 -11.40 25.13 20.52
N GLN A 427 -10.22 25.27 21.12
CA GLN A 427 -9.95 24.97 22.54
C GLN A 427 -10.33 26.09 23.51
N GLY A 428 -10.67 27.29 23.01
CA GLY A 428 -10.80 28.49 23.85
C GLY A 428 -9.46 29.18 24.19
N ALA A 429 -8.34 28.73 23.60
CA ALA A 429 -7.00 29.28 23.87
C ALA A 429 -6.71 30.53 23.01
N PHE A 430 -7.59 31.53 23.07
CA PHE A 430 -7.64 32.64 22.11
C PHE A 430 -6.32 33.44 22.01
N THR A 431 -5.64 33.74 23.13
CA THR A 431 -4.34 34.45 23.11
C THR A 431 -3.21 33.63 22.47
N ALA A 432 -3.25 32.30 22.60
CA ALA A 432 -2.32 31.41 21.90
C ALA A 432 -2.63 31.40 20.39
N ALA A 433 -3.92 31.32 20.03
CA ALA A 433 -4.36 31.38 18.65
C ALA A 433 -3.93 32.68 17.95
N GLN A 434 -4.09 33.84 18.60
CA GLN A 434 -3.57 35.13 18.11
C GLN A 434 -2.07 35.04 17.75
N SER A 435 -1.26 34.42 18.62
CA SER A 435 0.18 34.27 18.41
C SER A 435 0.50 33.34 17.22
N SER A 436 -0.24 32.24 17.06
CA SER A 436 -0.04 31.27 15.98
C SER A 436 -0.51 31.80 14.63
N CYS A 437 -1.70 32.41 14.57
CA CYS A 437 -2.18 33.11 13.38
C CYS A 437 -1.23 34.24 12.97
N ARG A 438 -0.69 34.98 13.94
CA ARG A 438 0.24 36.07 13.64
C ARG A 438 1.52 35.56 12.98
N LYS A 439 2.06 34.41 13.41
CA LYS A 439 3.20 33.76 12.72
C LYS A 439 2.87 33.37 11.28
N GLY A 440 1.71 32.76 11.04
CA GLY A 440 1.27 32.44 9.68
C GLY A 440 1.16 33.69 8.79
N TYR A 441 0.57 34.76 9.33
CA TYR A 441 0.43 36.05 8.65
C TYR A 441 1.77 36.76 8.37
N ASP A 442 2.73 36.67 9.30
CA ASP A 442 4.05 37.27 9.13
C ASP A 442 4.91 36.49 8.08
N LEU A 443 4.55 35.24 7.75
CA LEU A 443 5.12 34.46 6.64
C LEU A 443 4.47 34.82 5.29
N ASP A 444 3.14 34.89 5.23
CA ASP A 444 2.38 35.34 4.06
C ASP A 444 1.17 36.20 4.47
N ASN A 445 1.20 37.47 4.02
CA ASN A 445 0.19 38.47 4.34
C ASN A 445 -0.89 38.63 3.24
N GLN A 446 -0.89 37.82 2.18
CA GLN A 446 -1.90 37.88 1.11
C GLN A 446 -3.05 36.88 1.31
N GLN A 447 -2.96 35.97 2.28
CA GLN A 447 -3.99 34.96 2.55
C GLN A 447 -5.07 35.49 3.49
N TYR A 448 -6.25 35.79 2.94
CA TYR A 448 -7.41 36.23 3.73
C TYR A 448 -7.81 35.29 4.88
N PRO A 449 -7.69 33.93 4.81
CA PRO A 449 -8.09 33.06 5.90
C PRO A 449 -7.29 33.29 7.19
N LEU A 450 -5.99 33.61 7.08
CA LEU A 450 -5.16 33.94 8.24
C LEU A 450 -5.58 35.26 8.89
N MET A 451 -5.93 36.27 8.08
CA MET A 451 -6.45 37.54 8.61
C MET A 451 -7.80 37.35 9.31
N VAL A 452 -8.68 36.51 8.76
CA VAL A 452 -9.97 36.14 9.35
C VAL A 452 -9.76 35.37 10.65
N ASN A 453 -8.89 34.37 10.66
CA ASN A 453 -8.61 33.57 11.86
C ASN A 453 -7.94 34.41 12.97
N LEU A 454 -7.09 35.36 12.60
CA LEU A 454 -6.53 36.34 13.55
C LEU A 454 -7.62 37.29 14.09
N ALA A 455 -8.53 37.76 13.23
CA ALA A 455 -9.69 38.55 13.65
C ALA A 455 -10.63 37.77 14.57
N ASN A 456 -10.92 36.50 14.25
CA ASN A 456 -11.69 35.57 15.08
C ASN A 456 -11.03 35.43 16.47
N ALA A 457 -9.71 35.21 16.53
CA ALA A 457 -8.97 35.06 17.78
C ALA A 457 -8.90 36.34 18.63
N TYR A 458 -8.85 37.53 18.01
CA TYR A 458 -9.01 38.81 18.72
C TYR A 458 -10.44 39.01 19.21
N LEU A 459 -11.45 38.74 18.38
CA LEU A 459 -12.86 38.89 18.75
C LEU A 459 -13.21 38.01 19.95
N LEU A 460 -12.80 36.74 19.92
CA LEU A 460 -13.08 35.77 20.97
C LEU A 460 -12.38 36.10 22.29
N ALA A 461 -11.19 36.71 22.24
CA ALA A 461 -10.51 37.28 23.41
C ALA A 461 -11.18 38.54 23.99
N GLY A 462 -12.14 39.15 23.26
CA GLY A 462 -12.84 40.39 23.65
C GLY A 462 -12.32 41.66 22.97
N ASP A 463 -11.29 41.56 22.11
CA ASP A 463 -10.64 42.68 21.44
C ASP A 463 -11.39 43.09 20.15
N TYR A 464 -12.69 43.37 20.24
CA TYR A 464 -13.58 43.61 19.10
C TYR A 464 -13.05 44.67 18.10
N ASN A 465 -12.43 45.74 18.60
CA ASN A 465 -11.90 46.81 17.75
C ASN A 465 -10.72 46.32 16.90
N ILE A 466 -9.81 45.52 17.48
CA ILE A 466 -8.67 44.93 16.77
C ILE A 466 -9.17 43.88 15.76
N ALA A 467 -10.18 43.09 16.14
CA ALA A 467 -10.82 42.16 15.22
C ALA A 467 -11.38 42.87 13.97
N LEU A 468 -12.07 44.01 14.13
CA LEU A 468 -12.55 44.81 13.00
C LEU A 468 -11.42 45.33 12.11
N GLU A 469 -10.26 45.70 12.65
CA GLU A 469 -9.11 46.10 11.83
C GLU A 469 -8.58 44.94 10.97
N TRP A 470 -8.56 43.73 11.50
CA TRP A 470 -8.18 42.54 10.73
C TRP A 470 -9.23 42.13 9.70
N TYR A 471 -10.53 42.15 10.04
CA TYR A 471 -11.59 41.92 9.06
C TYR A 471 -11.55 42.95 7.92
N ARG A 472 -11.24 44.23 8.20
CA ARG A 472 -11.06 45.26 7.16
C ARG A 472 -9.93 44.95 6.18
N LYS A 473 -8.83 44.33 6.64
CA LYS A 473 -7.75 43.87 5.76
C LYS A 473 -8.16 42.63 4.95
N ALA A 474 -8.97 41.75 5.54
CA ALA A 474 -9.40 40.51 4.91
C ALA A 474 -10.45 40.73 3.81
N VAL A 475 -11.45 41.60 4.04
CA VAL A 475 -12.61 41.78 3.15
C VAL A 475 -12.26 42.02 1.67
N PRO A 476 -11.26 42.84 1.30
CA PRO A 476 -10.85 43.01 -0.10
C PRO A 476 -10.32 41.74 -0.78
N LEU A 477 -9.82 40.77 0.00
CA LEU A 477 -9.13 39.57 -0.50
C LEU A 477 -10.01 38.30 -0.54
N ILE A 478 -11.23 38.35 -0.01
CA ILE A 478 -12.18 37.22 -0.07
C ILE A 478 -12.63 37.04 -1.54
N PRO A 479 -12.52 35.85 -2.16
CA PRO A 479 -12.72 35.73 -3.60
C PRO A 479 -14.18 35.89 -4.05
N SER A 480 -15.16 35.41 -3.25
CA SER A 480 -16.57 35.40 -3.64
C SER A 480 -17.52 35.44 -2.44
N ARG A 481 -18.82 35.59 -2.71
CA ARG A 481 -19.87 35.58 -1.67
C ARG A 481 -19.97 34.20 -1.00
N GLU A 482 -19.80 33.14 -1.78
CA GLU A 482 -19.78 31.75 -1.30
C GLU A 482 -18.60 31.53 -0.34
N ALA A 483 -17.44 32.11 -0.61
CA ALA A 483 -16.28 32.06 0.29
C ALA A 483 -16.51 32.87 1.60
N LEU A 484 -17.19 34.02 1.52
CA LEU A 484 -17.62 34.78 2.70
C LEU A 484 -18.62 33.98 3.57
N GLU A 485 -19.61 33.36 2.92
CA GLU A 485 -20.69 32.62 3.59
C GLU A 485 -20.22 31.29 4.20
N SER A 486 -19.33 30.56 3.51
CA SER A 486 -18.80 29.26 3.97
C SER A 486 -17.63 29.35 4.95
N GLY A 487 -16.90 30.46 5.00
CA GLY A 487 -15.85 30.73 5.99
C GLY A 487 -16.29 31.76 7.04
N PRO A 488 -15.92 33.05 6.93
CA PRO A 488 -16.07 34.04 7.99
C PRO A 488 -17.46 34.15 8.64
N LEU A 489 -18.54 34.06 7.83
CA LEU A 489 -19.90 34.15 8.37
C LEU A 489 -20.42 32.85 9.00
N ALA A 490 -19.83 31.70 8.63
CA ALA A 490 -20.09 30.40 9.22
C ALA A 490 -19.34 30.26 10.56
N ASP A 491 -18.07 30.66 10.62
CA ASP A 491 -17.27 30.69 11.87
C ASP A 491 -17.98 31.48 12.97
N LEU A 492 -18.38 32.72 12.66
CA LEU A 492 -19.09 33.60 13.60
C LEU A 492 -20.45 33.03 14.02
N ALA A 493 -21.13 32.27 13.16
CA ALA A 493 -22.35 31.56 13.55
C ALA A 493 -22.06 30.37 14.47
N GLY A 494 -20.97 29.63 14.23
CA GLY A 494 -20.47 28.55 15.07
C GLY A 494 -20.05 29.04 16.47
N PHE A 495 -19.42 30.21 16.57
CA PHE A 495 -19.07 30.82 17.86
C PHE A 495 -20.32 31.25 18.64
N VAL A 496 -21.32 31.83 17.96
CA VAL A 496 -22.64 32.12 18.58
C VAL A 496 -23.31 30.84 19.09
N ALA A 497 -23.22 29.73 18.35
CA ALA A 497 -23.77 28.43 18.78
C ALA A 497 -23.00 27.78 19.95
N LYS A 498 -21.79 28.26 20.26
CA LYS A 498 -20.99 27.88 21.44
C LYS A 498 -21.14 28.87 22.62
N ASP A 499 -22.06 29.84 22.51
CA ASP A 499 -22.22 30.97 23.44
C ASP A 499 -20.96 31.85 23.61
N TRP A 500 -20.05 31.85 22.63
CA TRP A 500 -18.82 32.64 22.65
C TRP A 500 -19.06 34.04 22.06
N GLN A 501 -18.78 35.08 22.85
CA GLN A 501 -18.85 36.51 22.47
C GLN A 501 -20.08 36.90 21.63
N VAL A 502 -21.24 36.34 21.97
CA VAL A 502 -22.45 36.31 21.11
C VAL A 502 -22.84 37.68 20.53
N ALA A 503 -22.72 38.75 21.31
CA ALA A 503 -23.07 40.10 20.86
C ALA A 503 -22.10 40.61 19.78
N ASP A 504 -20.80 40.45 20.02
CA ASP A 504 -19.74 40.89 19.12
C ASP A 504 -19.62 39.99 17.88
N CYS A 505 -19.85 38.67 18.00
CA CYS A 505 -19.95 37.78 16.85
C CYS A 505 -21.09 38.20 15.91
N LYS A 506 -22.29 38.50 16.43
CA LYS A 506 -23.43 38.99 15.64
C LYS A 506 -23.13 40.33 14.95
N LYS A 507 -22.47 41.24 15.68
CA LYS A 507 -22.08 42.57 15.20
C LYS A 507 -21.01 42.50 14.10
N ALA A 508 -19.98 41.67 14.28
CA ALA A 508 -18.96 41.41 13.27
C ALA A 508 -19.54 40.73 12.03
N ARG A 509 -20.47 39.77 12.20
CA ARG A 509 -21.13 39.06 11.09
C ARG A 509 -21.95 40.01 10.22
N ALA A 510 -22.72 40.92 10.84
CA ALA A 510 -23.46 41.96 10.13
C ALA A 510 -22.52 42.95 9.43
N TRP A 511 -21.44 43.38 10.10
CA TRP A 511 -20.44 44.28 9.53
C TRP A 511 -19.71 43.65 8.33
N LEU A 512 -19.29 42.39 8.42
CA LEU A 512 -18.61 41.67 7.34
C LEU A 512 -19.46 41.56 6.08
N LEU A 513 -20.75 41.23 6.22
CA LEU A 513 -21.67 41.15 5.10
C LEU A 513 -21.82 42.52 4.41
N GLN A 514 -22.08 43.58 5.19
CA GLN A 514 -22.20 44.94 4.65
C GLN A 514 -20.90 45.44 4.00
N ALA A 515 -19.74 45.18 4.62
CA ALA A 515 -18.44 45.59 4.10
C ALA A 515 -18.08 44.84 2.81
N PHE A 516 -18.46 43.56 2.70
CA PHE A 516 -18.23 42.77 1.50
C PHE A 516 -19.15 43.22 0.34
N GLU A 517 -20.41 43.54 0.62
CA GLU A 517 -21.35 44.04 -0.40
C GLU A 517 -21.02 45.46 -0.89
N ALA A 518 -20.13 46.19 -0.20
CA ALA A 518 -19.74 47.57 -0.50
C ALA A 518 -18.31 47.73 -1.06
N ARG A 519 -17.62 46.62 -1.39
CA ARG A 519 -16.20 46.60 -1.80
C ARG A 519 -15.98 46.74 -3.31
#